data_AF-A0A535LAI7-F1
#
_entry.id   AF-A0A535LAI7-F1
#
_cell.length_a   1.000
_cell.length_b   1.000
_cell.length_c   1.000
_cell.angle_alpha   90.00
_cell.angle_beta   90.00
_cell.angle_gamma   90.00
#
_symmetry.space_group_name_H-M   'P 1'
#
loop_
_entity.id
_entity.type
_entity.pdbx_description
1 polymer ?
#
loop_
_entity_poly.entity_id
_entity_poly.type
_entity_poly.pdbx_seq_one_letter_code
_entity_poly.pdbx_strand_id
1 'polypeptide(L)'
;MNVSTRSLAGTLALLEPPAGKVSIVLDTDTFNEIDDQFALTYAVLSPERIELEAIYAAPFHNERSNDPEDGMLKSYDEILRVLERLGRQQQYPVFQGARAWLSDLAQPESSPAMEDLIARARQERSGPLYVVAIGAITNIATALLL
;
A
#
# COMPACT_ATOMS: atom_id res chain seq x y z
N MET A 1 -10.28 7.90 -21.67
CA MET A 1 -10.03 6.67 -20.90
C MET A 1 -11.26 5.79 -21.00
N ASN A 2 -11.12 4.60 -21.58
CA ASN A 2 -12.20 3.61 -21.62
C ASN A 2 -12.18 2.89 -20.26
N VAL A 3 -12.90 3.40 -19.26
CA VAL A 3 -13.20 2.60 -18.08
C VAL A 3 -14.09 1.49 -18.58
N SER A 4 -13.53 0.29 -18.78
CA SER A 4 -14.32 -0.91 -19.08
C SER A 4 -15.36 -1.03 -17.98
N THR A 5 -16.61 -0.71 -18.29
CA THR A 5 -17.72 -0.77 -17.35
C THR A 5 -17.98 -2.24 -17.05
N ARG A 6 -17.32 -2.76 -16.02
CA ARG A 6 -17.67 -4.05 -15.42
C ARG A 6 -19.16 -4.00 -15.07
N SER A 7 -19.88 -5.08 -15.37
CA SER A 7 -21.27 -5.20 -14.95
C SER A 7 -21.35 -5.11 -13.42
N LEU A 8 -22.48 -4.62 -12.89
CA LEU A 8 -22.72 -4.60 -11.45
C LEU A 8 -22.49 -5.99 -10.82
N ALA A 9 -22.90 -7.06 -11.51
CA ALA A 9 -22.64 -8.43 -11.11
C ALA A 9 -21.14 -8.74 -11.01
N GLY A 10 -20.34 -8.29 -11.98
CA GLY A 10 -18.89 -8.43 -11.96
C GLY A 10 -18.22 -7.64 -10.84
N THR A 11 -18.75 -6.46 -10.47
CA THR A 11 -18.27 -5.67 -9.34
C THR A 11 -18.63 -6.32 -8.01
N LEU A 12 -19.87 -6.80 -7.85
CA LEU A 12 -20.31 -7.49 -6.64
C LEU A 12 -19.53 -8.79 -6.40
N ALA A 13 -19.18 -9.52 -7.46
CA ALA A 13 -18.36 -10.73 -7.35
C ALA A 13 -16.96 -10.47 -6.75
N LEU A 14 -16.44 -9.23 -6.82
CA LEU A 14 -15.17 -8.85 -6.21
C LEU A 14 -15.27 -8.62 -4.70
N LEU A 15 -16.50 -8.52 -4.16
CA LEU A 15 -16.75 -8.38 -2.72
C LEU A 15 -16.81 -9.74 -2.00
N GLU A 16 -16.95 -10.83 -2.75
CA GLU A 16 -16.88 -12.17 -2.18
C GLU A 16 -15.46 -12.44 -1.63
N PRO A 17 -15.34 -13.14 -0.49
CA PRO A 17 -14.04 -13.53 0.03
C PRO A 17 -13.24 -14.29 -1.04
N PRO A 18 -11.98 -13.89 -1.31
CA PRO A 18 -11.20 -14.52 -2.36
C PRO A 18 -10.94 -15.99 -2.04
N ALA A 19 -11.14 -16.85 -3.05
CA ALA A 19 -10.79 -18.26 -2.97
C ALA A 19 -9.36 -18.46 -3.48
N GLY A 20 -8.41 -18.68 -2.55
CA GLY A 20 -7.02 -19.01 -2.88
C GLY A 20 -6.02 -17.93 -2.50
N LYS A 21 -4.88 -17.91 -3.22
CA LYS A 21 -3.81 -16.93 -2.98
C LYS A 21 -4.24 -15.55 -3.48
N VAL A 22 -4.09 -14.53 -2.64
CA VAL A 22 -4.45 -13.15 -2.97
C VAL A 22 -3.21 -12.34 -3.32
N SER A 23 -3.32 -11.52 -4.36
CA SER A 23 -2.29 -10.55 -4.68
C SER A 23 -2.60 -9.21 -4.04
N ILE A 24 -1.66 -8.71 -3.25
CA ILE A 24 -1.86 -7.51 -2.43
C ILE A 24 -0.73 -6.52 -2.61
N VAL A 25 -1.05 -5.25 -2.38
CA VAL A 25 -0.09 -4.24 -1.93
C VAL A 25 -0.47 -3.81 -0.52
N LEU A 26 0.54 -3.50 0.28
CA LEU A 26 0.36 -3.08 1.67
C LEU A 26 0.74 -1.60 1.83
N ASP A 27 -0.21 -0.76 2.22
CA ASP A 27 -0.01 0.66 2.53
C ASP A 27 -0.12 0.86 4.04
N THR A 28 1.01 1.16 4.69
CA THR A 28 1.18 1.03 6.14
C THR A 28 2.08 2.13 6.69
N ASP A 29 1.76 2.63 7.87
CA ASP A 29 2.57 3.54 8.66
C ASP A 29 3.34 2.77 9.74
N THR A 30 4.22 1.85 9.33
CA THR A 30 4.85 0.81 10.17
C THR A 30 5.62 1.29 11.40
N PHE A 31 5.95 2.58 11.49
CA PHE A 31 6.55 3.17 12.68
C PHE A 31 5.54 3.79 13.65
N ASN A 32 4.33 4.11 13.17
CA ASN A 32 3.32 4.82 13.91
C ASN A 32 2.85 3.99 15.11
N GLU A 33 2.44 2.74 14.92
CA GLU A 33 2.05 1.81 15.97
C GLU A 33 2.63 0.40 15.74
N ILE A 34 2.54 -0.47 16.75
CA ILE A 34 3.23 -1.77 16.73
C ILE A 34 2.52 -2.82 15.85
N ASP A 35 1.21 -2.70 15.68
CA ASP A 35 0.38 -3.66 14.96
C ASP A 35 0.75 -3.75 13.48
N ASP A 36 1.17 -2.66 12.85
CA ASP A 36 1.67 -2.65 11.48
C ASP A 36 2.88 -3.55 11.26
N GLN A 37 3.79 -3.62 12.23
CA GLN A 37 4.97 -4.51 12.15
C GLN A 37 4.54 -5.98 12.10
N PHE A 38 3.51 -6.33 12.87
CA PHE A 38 2.92 -7.66 12.85
C PHE A 38 2.15 -7.92 11.56
N ALA A 39 1.41 -6.93 11.03
CA ALA A 39 0.72 -7.05 9.76
C ALA A 39 1.70 -7.30 8.60
N LEU A 40 2.79 -6.53 8.52
CA LEU A 40 3.86 -6.73 7.54
C LEU A 40 4.53 -8.11 7.72
N THR A 41 4.86 -8.48 8.96
CA THR A 41 5.46 -9.79 9.26
C THR A 41 4.55 -10.94 8.82
N TYR A 42 3.26 -10.84 9.09
CA TYR A 42 2.28 -11.84 8.67
C TYR A 42 2.19 -11.94 7.14
N ALA A 43 2.10 -10.81 6.44
CA ALA A 43 2.04 -10.79 4.98
C ALA A 43 3.28 -11.46 4.34
N VAL A 44 4.47 -11.19 4.88
CA VAL A 44 5.75 -11.77 4.41
C VAL A 44 5.86 -13.27 4.72
N LEU A 45 5.36 -13.72 5.87
CA LEU A 45 5.49 -15.11 6.34
C LEU A 45 4.36 -16.03 5.90
N SER A 46 3.35 -15.53 5.16
CA SER A 46 2.25 -16.34 4.60
C SER A 46 2.27 -16.42 3.06
N PRO A 47 3.39 -16.78 2.41
CA PRO A 47 3.50 -16.78 0.94
C PRO A 47 2.61 -17.82 0.25
N GLU A 48 2.04 -18.78 0.98
CA GLU A 48 1.07 -19.76 0.49
C GLU A 48 -0.34 -19.16 0.35
N ARG A 49 -0.62 -18.01 0.98
CA ARG A 49 -1.90 -17.30 0.93
C ARG A 49 -1.79 -15.89 0.37
N ILE A 50 -0.64 -15.24 0.48
CA ILE A 50 -0.43 -13.84 0.11
C ILE A 50 0.70 -13.75 -0.92
N GLU A 51 0.42 -13.12 -2.05
CA GLU A 51 1.40 -12.59 -2.99
C GLU A 51 1.56 -11.10 -2.67
N LEU A 52 2.57 -10.75 -1.86
CA LEU A 52 2.86 -9.38 -1.49
C LEU A 52 3.66 -8.71 -2.62
N GLU A 53 2.99 -7.91 -3.43
CA GLU A 53 3.58 -7.33 -4.65
C GLU A 53 4.44 -6.08 -4.38
N ALA A 54 4.07 -5.28 -3.38
CA ALA A 54 4.80 -4.10 -2.94
C ALA A 54 4.34 -3.63 -1.55
N ILE A 55 5.18 -2.83 -0.91
CA ILE A 55 4.91 -2.19 0.39
C ILE A 55 5.10 -0.68 0.24
N TYR A 56 4.15 0.10 0.73
CA TYR A 56 4.11 1.55 0.65
C TYR A 56 4.15 2.15 2.05
N ALA A 57 5.09 3.07 2.26
CA ALA A 57 5.18 3.82 3.51
C ALA A 57 4.11 4.92 3.53
N ALA A 58 3.11 4.79 4.38
CA ALA A 58 2.10 5.81 4.59
C ALA A 58 2.62 6.92 5.53
N PRO A 59 2.28 8.19 5.27
CA PRO A 59 2.59 9.29 6.19
C PRO A 59 1.75 9.20 7.46
N PHE A 60 2.30 9.66 8.59
CA PHE A 60 1.58 9.87 9.84
C PHE A 60 2.10 11.12 10.56
N HIS A 61 1.27 11.75 11.40
CA HIS A 61 1.72 12.88 12.23
C HIS A 61 1.10 12.82 13.62
N ASN A 62 1.95 12.60 14.62
CA ASN A 62 1.62 12.65 16.04
C ASN A 62 2.92 12.91 16.85
N GLU A 63 2.92 12.64 18.15
CA GLU A 63 4.10 12.81 19.01
C GLU A 63 5.36 12.02 18.58
N ARG A 64 5.23 11.06 17.65
CA ARG A 64 6.33 10.25 17.11
C ARG A 64 6.94 10.80 15.82
N SER A 65 6.38 11.88 15.24
CA SER A 65 6.94 12.55 14.05
C SER A 65 6.85 14.08 14.10
N ASN A 66 7.70 14.76 13.34
CA ASN A 66 7.70 16.23 13.27
C ASN A 66 6.64 16.78 12.31
N ASP A 67 6.34 16.02 11.26
CA ASP A 67 5.38 16.33 10.19
C ASP A 67 5.04 15.02 9.42
N PRO A 68 4.13 15.06 8.43
CA PRO A 68 3.78 13.87 7.66
C PRO A 68 4.94 13.26 6.87
N GLU A 69 5.90 14.06 6.41
CA GLU A 69 7.07 13.57 5.67
C GLU A 69 7.98 12.78 6.60
N ASP A 70 8.32 13.33 7.77
CA ASP A 70 9.10 12.65 8.79
C ASP A 70 8.42 11.35 9.23
N GLY A 71 7.09 11.35 9.36
CA GLY A 71 6.33 10.13 9.60
C GLY A 71 6.48 9.09 8.49
N MET A 72 6.31 9.50 7.23
CA MET A 72 6.48 8.63 6.06
C MET A 72 7.90 8.03 6.00
N LEU A 73 8.95 8.85 6.20
CA LEU A 73 10.33 8.40 6.18
C LEU A 73 10.63 7.40 7.31
N LYS A 74 10.08 7.64 8.51
CA LYS A 74 10.18 6.69 9.63
C LYS A 74 9.50 5.37 9.32
N SER A 75 8.29 5.39 8.74
CA SER A 75 7.59 4.18 8.29
C SER A 75 8.40 3.43 7.23
N TYR A 76 8.97 4.14 6.25
CA TYR A 76 9.82 3.56 5.22
C TYR A 76 11.04 2.83 5.83
N ASP A 77 11.75 3.49 6.73
CA ASP A 77 12.90 2.89 7.43
C ASP A 77 12.49 1.69 8.29
N GLU A 78 11.34 1.74 8.96
CA GLU A 78 10.86 0.65 9.79
C GLU A 78 10.43 -0.57 8.97
N ILE A 79 9.80 -0.38 7.81
CA ILE A 79 9.52 -1.46 6.86
C ILE A 79 10.83 -2.19 6.50
N LEU A 80 11.88 -1.44 6.14
CA LEU A 80 13.17 -2.02 5.79
C LEU A 80 13.80 -2.79 6.95
N ARG A 81 13.71 -2.27 8.18
CA ARG A 81 14.20 -2.95 9.39
C ARG A 81 13.44 -4.24 9.69
N VAL A 82 12.12 -4.26 9.52
CA VAL A 82 11.33 -5.49 9.69
C VAL A 82 11.74 -6.53 8.65
N LEU A 83 11.84 -6.15 7.37
CA LEU A 83 12.31 -7.05 6.31
C LEU A 83 13.72 -7.57 6.55
N GLU A 84 14.61 -6.74 7.09
CA GLU A 84 15.95 -7.13 7.54
C GLU A 84 15.91 -8.21 8.62
N ARG A 85 15.12 -8.01 9.67
CA ARG A 85 14.99 -8.99 10.77
C ARG A 85 14.43 -10.32 10.30
N LEU A 86 13.63 -10.33 9.24
CA LEU A 86 13.08 -11.54 8.62
C LEU A 86 14.05 -12.21 7.63
N GLY A 87 15.21 -11.60 7.33
CA GLY A 87 16.14 -12.09 6.31
C GLY A 87 15.58 -11.97 4.89
N ARG A 88 14.68 -10.99 4.66
CA ARG A 88 13.93 -10.77 3.42
C ARG A 88 14.28 -9.44 2.75
N GLN A 89 15.46 -8.92 3.08
CA GLN A 89 16.02 -7.71 2.48
C GLN A 89 16.00 -7.85 0.96
N GLN A 90 15.55 -6.80 0.25
CA GLN A 90 15.50 -6.75 -1.21
C GLN A 90 14.53 -7.74 -1.91
N GLN A 91 13.76 -8.55 -1.18
CA GLN A 91 12.79 -9.46 -1.80
C GLN A 91 11.50 -8.76 -2.24
N TYR A 92 11.18 -7.61 -1.63
CA TYR A 92 9.94 -6.88 -1.88
C TYR A 92 10.27 -5.43 -2.30
N PRO A 93 9.58 -4.89 -3.32
CA PRO A 93 9.59 -3.46 -3.60
C PRO A 93 9.02 -2.67 -2.42
N VAL A 94 9.76 -1.66 -1.96
CA VAL A 94 9.33 -0.75 -0.89
C VAL A 94 9.43 0.67 -1.41
N PHE A 95 8.33 1.43 -1.32
CA PHE A 95 8.24 2.78 -1.87
C PHE A 95 7.88 3.81 -0.81
N GLN A 96 8.48 4.99 -0.93
CA GLN A 96 8.11 6.17 -0.16
C GLN A 96 6.75 6.68 -0.62
N GLY A 97 5.90 7.04 0.35
CA GLY A 97 4.59 7.62 0.10
C GLY A 97 4.60 9.14 -0.02
N ALA A 98 3.42 9.72 0.10
CA ALA A 98 3.20 11.16 0.07
C ALA A 98 3.98 11.86 1.20
N ARG A 99 4.54 13.03 0.89
CA ARG A 99 5.30 13.87 1.82
C ARG A 99 4.40 14.81 2.62
N ALA A 100 3.19 15.06 2.12
CA ALA A 100 2.20 15.90 2.77
C ALA A 100 0.81 15.23 2.75
N TRP A 101 -0.10 15.75 3.55
CA TRP A 101 -1.52 15.39 3.45
C TRP A 101 -2.09 15.82 2.10
N LEU A 102 -3.07 15.07 1.60
CA LEU A 102 -3.81 15.45 0.40
C LEU A 102 -4.61 16.74 0.67
N SER A 103 -4.13 17.86 0.13
CA SER A 103 -4.74 19.19 0.33
C SER A 103 -5.49 19.71 -0.90
N ASP A 104 -5.18 19.21 -2.10
CA ASP A 104 -5.83 19.61 -3.35
C ASP A 104 -6.29 18.37 -4.13
N LEU A 105 -7.61 18.25 -4.35
CA LEU A 105 -8.21 17.12 -5.07
C LEU A 105 -8.08 17.24 -6.59
N ALA A 106 -7.86 18.45 -7.12
CA ALA A 106 -7.71 18.69 -8.56
C ALA A 106 -6.26 18.49 -9.02
N GLN A 107 -5.30 18.73 -8.14
CA GLN A 107 -3.86 18.55 -8.41
C GLN A 107 -3.19 17.84 -7.23
N PRO A 108 -3.48 16.55 -7.00
CA PRO A 108 -2.87 15.81 -5.90
C PRO A 108 -1.37 15.61 -6.16
N GLU A 109 -0.56 15.66 -5.10
CA GLU A 109 0.90 15.53 -5.20
C GLU A 109 1.32 14.10 -5.59
N SER A 110 2.34 13.97 -6.45
CA SER A 110 2.85 12.64 -6.82
C SER A 110 3.75 12.03 -5.76
N SER A 111 3.76 10.69 -5.66
CA SER A 111 4.70 9.95 -4.83
C SER A 111 5.10 8.62 -5.49
N PRO A 112 6.29 8.07 -5.17
CA PRO A 112 6.70 6.77 -5.69
C PRO A 112 5.70 5.64 -5.42
N ALA A 113 5.11 5.59 -4.22
CA ALA A 113 4.09 4.60 -3.88
C ALA A 113 2.83 4.74 -4.73
N MET A 114 2.38 5.97 -5.00
CA MET A 114 1.21 6.22 -5.83
C MET A 114 1.48 5.83 -7.29
N GLU A 115 2.63 6.22 -7.85
CA GLU A 115 3.00 5.90 -9.22
C GLU A 115 3.07 4.37 -9.44
N ASP A 116 3.68 3.65 -8.50
CA ASP A 116 3.75 2.18 -8.53
C ASP A 116 2.35 1.54 -8.39
N LEU A 117 1.50 2.04 -7.49
CA LEU A 117 0.12 1.56 -7.33
C LEU A 117 -0.69 1.73 -8.62
N ILE A 118 -0.66 2.92 -9.24
CA ILE A 118 -1.37 3.16 -10.51
C ILE A 118 -0.84 2.23 -11.59
N ALA A 119 0.49 2.08 -11.69
CA ALA A 119 1.09 1.20 -12.67
C ALA A 119 0.62 -0.25 -12.49
N ARG A 120 0.68 -0.80 -11.27
CA ARG A 120 0.23 -2.17 -10.96
C ARG A 120 -1.26 -2.38 -11.18
N ALA A 121 -2.08 -1.42 -10.77
CA ALA A 121 -3.54 -1.49 -10.94
C ALA A 121 -3.95 -1.50 -12.41
N ARG A 122 -3.14 -0.90 -13.30
CA ARG A 122 -3.37 -0.84 -14.75
C ARG A 122 -2.75 -2.01 -15.52
N GLN A 123 -1.91 -2.84 -14.90
CA GLN A 123 -1.34 -4.02 -15.55
C GLN A 123 -2.41 -5.08 -15.84
N GLU A 124 -2.24 -5.80 -16.94
CA GLU A 124 -3.07 -6.95 -17.27
C GLU A 124 -2.83 -8.08 -16.26
N ARG A 125 -3.90 -8.59 -15.64
CA ARG A 125 -3.85 -9.57 -14.55
C ARG A 125 -5.09 -10.44 -14.51
N SER A 126 -4.95 -11.69 -14.07
CA SER A 126 -6.04 -12.67 -14.03
C SER A 126 -7.04 -12.45 -12.89
N GLY A 127 -6.69 -11.65 -11.88
CA GLY A 127 -7.52 -11.35 -10.71
C GLY A 127 -7.27 -9.94 -10.19
N PRO A 128 -8.08 -9.46 -9.22
CA PRO A 128 -7.90 -8.11 -8.67
C PRO A 128 -6.54 -7.95 -7.98
N LEU A 129 -6.09 -6.69 -7.90
CA LEU A 129 -5.12 -6.29 -6.91
C LEU A 129 -5.89 -5.85 -5.66
N TYR A 130 -5.62 -6.46 -4.51
CA TYR A 130 -6.18 -5.98 -3.25
C TYR A 130 -5.24 -4.94 -2.63
N VAL A 131 -5.79 -3.79 -2.28
CA VAL A 131 -5.06 -2.72 -1.59
C VAL A 131 -5.38 -2.82 -0.10
N VAL A 132 -4.39 -3.18 0.70
CA VAL A 132 -4.53 -3.26 2.16
C VAL A 132 -3.99 -1.96 2.73
N ALA A 133 -4.88 -1.01 2.96
CA ALA A 133 -4.54 0.30 3.53
C ALA A 133 -4.81 0.30 5.03
N ILE A 134 -3.75 0.24 5.81
CA ILE A 134 -3.79 0.19 7.28
C ILE A 134 -3.14 1.42 7.95
N GLY A 135 -2.56 2.33 7.16
CA GLY A 135 -2.16 3.66 7.60
C GLY A 135 -3.09 4.78 7.09
N ALA A 136 -2.57 6.01 7.09
CA ALA A 136 -3.29 7.13 6.50
C ALA A 136 -3.47 6.95 4.98
N ILE A 137 -4.71 7.07 4.51
CA ILE A 137 -5.10 6.75 3.12
C ILE A 137 -4.65 7.77 2.06
N THR A 138 -3.65 8.63 2.34
CA THR A 138 -3.21 9.70 1.43
C THR A 138 -2.67 9.14 0.11
N ASN A 139 -1.85 8.09 0.15
CA ASN A 139 -1.33 7.43 -1.04
C ASN A 139 -2.48 6.88 -1.91
N ILE A 140 -3.44 6.22 -1.26
CA ILE A 140 -4.55 5.53 -1.93
C ILE A 140 -5.55 6.52 -2.53
N ALA A 141 -5.94 7.56 -1.76
CA ALA A 141 -6.83 8.60 -2.23
C ALA A 141 -6.24 9.32 -3.45
N THR A 142 -4.95 9.63 -3.42
CA THR A 142 -4.24 10.27 -4.54
C THR A 142 -4.23 9.37 -5.78
N ALA A 143 -3.96 8.07 -5.61
CA ALA A 143 -4.01 7.10 -6.71
C ALA A 143 -5.40 6.96 -7.35
N LEU A 144 -6.48 7.11 -6.56
CA LEU A 144 -7.86 7.04 -7.07
C LEU A 144 -8.28 8.29 -7.85
N LEU A 145 -7.64 9.43 -7.62
CA LEU A 145 -7.90 10.68 -8.32
C LEU A 145 -7.25 10.75 -9.71
N LEU A 146 -6.25 9.91 -10.00
CA LEU A 146 -5.36 9.96 -11.18
C LEU A 146 -5.49 8.75 -12.14
#